data_AF-A0A535YFR2-F1
#
_entry.id   AF-A0A535YFR2-F1
#
_cell.length_a   1.000
_cell.length_b   1.000
_cell.length_c   1.000
_cell.angle_alpha   90.00
_cell.angle_beta   90.00
_cell.angle_gamma   90.00
#
_symmetry.space_group_name_H-M   'P 1'
#
loop_
_entity.id
_entity.type
_entity.pdbx_description
1 polymer ?
#
loop_
_entity_poly.entity_id
_entity_poly.type
_entity_poly.pdbx_seq_one_letter_code
_entity_poly.pdbx_strand_id
1 'polypeptide(L)'
;MASMDLYSIVLFVHIVGALVLFVLLTVEGVGLRAGFPSAALNRVLGPISALAILFPGLYLMKAQWGWTGWVVVGIAAWFLIAVIGAGTGIGVMRGRITRQAATASWLIRVGMALGVVFDMTVKPSLLVSLGAVVAGIAIGGAVSVAGRRGVLST
;
A
#
# COMPACT_ATOMS: atom_id res chain seq x y z
N MET A 1 36.90 1.25 -5.35
CA MET A 1 35.64 0.49 -5.33
C MET A 1 34.85 1.01 -4.14
N ALA A 2 33.75 1.74 -4.34
CA ALA A 2 32.92 2.16 -3.21
C ALA A 2 32.25 0.90 -2.62
N SER A 3 32.64 0.51 -1.41
CA SER A 3 31.96 -0.56 -0.68
C SER A 3 30.54 -0.11 -0.35
N MET A 4 29.54 -0.96 -0.65
CA MET A 4 28.16 -0.70 -0.26
C MET A 4 28.07 -0.70 1.27
N ASP A 5 27.74 0.45 1.86
CA ASP A 5 27.44 0.54 3.29
C ASP A 5 26.11 -0.17 3.61
N LEU A 6 26.01 -0.73 4.81
CA LEU A 6 24.83 -1.43 5.31
C LEU A 6 23.57 -0.57 5.18
N TYR A 7 23.67 0.74 5.43
CA TYR A 7 22.57 1.68 5.22
C TYR A 7 22.00 1.62 3.79
N SER A 8 22.86 1.64 2.78
CA SER A 8 22.46 1.60 1.36
C SER A 8 21.84 0.27 0.97
N ILE A 9 22.35 -0.85 1.50
CA ILE A 9 21.77 -2.19 1.28
C ILE A 9 20.36 -2.25 1.87
N VAL A 10 20.19 -1.77 3.11
CA VAL A 10 18.89 -1.78 3.77
C VAL A 10 17.90 -0.84 3.06
N LEU A 11 18.35 0.34 2.65
CA LEU A 11 17.54 1.27 1.85
C LEU A 11 17.09 0.64 0.53
N PHE A 12 17.99 -0.07 -0.16
CA PHE A 12 17.65 -0.79 -1.38
C PHE A 12 16.55 -1.83 -1.15
N VAL A 13 16.69 -2.67 -0.11
CA VAL A 13 15.67 -3.68 0.22
C VAL A 13 14.32 -3.04 0.56
N HIS A 14 14.32 -1.92 1.30
CA HIS A 14 13.10 -1.17 1.61
C HIS A 14 12.36 -0.72 0.35
N ILE A 15 13.11 -0.11 -0.59
CA ILE A 15 12.57 0.39 -1.86
C ILE A 15 12.06 -0.76 -2.71
N VAL A 16 12.83 -1.85 -2.84
CA VAL A 16 12.39 -3.05 -3.57
C VAL A 16 11.12 -3.63 -2.95
N GLY A 17 11.04 -3.70 -1.62
CA GLY A 17 9.83 -4.11 -0.91
C GLY A 17 8.60 -3.27 -1.29
N ALA A 18 8.77 -1.94 -1.35
CA ALA A 18 7.74 -1.00 -1.78
C ALA A 18 7.34 -1.19 -3.26
N LEU A 19 8.32 -1.40 -4.15
CA LEU A 19 8.05 -1.69 -5.56
C LEU A 19 7.24 -2.97 -5.73
N VAL A 20 7.57 -4.02 -4.98
CA VAL A 20 6.80 -5.27 -4.98
C VAL A 20 5.36 -5.01 -4.51
N LEU A 21 5.14 -4.17 -3.48
CA LEU A 21 3.77 -3.81 -3.06
C LEU A 21 2.98 -3.19 -4.22
N PHE A 22 3.56 -2.25 -4.95
CA PHE A 22 2.91 -1.62 -6.11
C PHE A 22 2.65 -2.60 -7.26
N VAL A 23 3.57 -3.55 -7.49
CA VAL A 23 3.35 -4.64 -8.44
C VAL A 23 2.15 -5.49 -8.01
N LEU A 24 2.07 -5.88 -6.73
CA LEU A 24 0.97 -6.68 -6.20
C LEU A 24 -0.37 -5.94 -6.23
N LEU A 25 -0.38 -4.63 -5.96
CA LEU A 25 -1.55 -3.78 -6.15
C LEU A 25 -1.96 -3.72 -7.62
N THR A 26 -1.01 -3.64 -8.55
CA THR A 26 -1.29 -3.65 -9.99
C THR A 26 -1.89 -4.98 -10.42
N VAL A 27 -1.27 -6.09 -10.02
CA VAL A 27 -1.76 -7.46 -10.29
C VAL A 27 -3.15 -7.66 -9.70
N GLU A 28 -3.40 -7.17 -8.48
CA GLU A 28 -4.74 -7.22 -7.88
C GLU A 28 -5.76 -6.48 -8.74
N GLY A 29 -5.46 -5.24 -9.13
CA GLY A 29 -6.34 -4.42 -9.95
C GLY A 29 -6.61 -5.03 -11.34
N VAL A 30 -5.58 -5.57 -12.00
CA VAL A 30 -5.75 -6.27 -13.29
C VAL A 30 -6.53 -7.56 -13.08
N GLY A 31 -6.26 -8.35 -12.05
CA GLY A 31 -7.01 -9.57 -11.73
C GLY A 31 -8.48 -9.29 -11.45
N LEU A 32 -8.78 -8.22 -10.72
CA LEU A 32 -10.15 -7.74 -10.51
C LEU A 32 -10.82 -7.25 -11.78
N ARG A 33 -10.13 -7.02 -12.91
CA ARG A 33 -10.72 -6.62 -14.21
C ARG A 33 -10.76 -7.76 -15.22
N ALA A 34 -9.69 -8.55 -15.28
CA ALA A 34 -9.52 -9.66 -16.22
C ALA A 34 -10.05 -11.01 -15.69
N GLY A 35 -10.35 -11.13 -14.40
CA GLY A 35 -10.98 -12.32 -13.82
C GLY A 35 -10.04 -13.47 -13.46
N PHE A 36 -8.73 -13.22 -13.29
CA PHE A 36 -7.77 -14.24 -12.84
C PHE A 36 -7.54 -14.18 -11.31
N PRO A 37 -7.08 -15.27 -10.67
CA PRO A 37 -7.01 -15.39 -9.21
C PRO A 37 -5.80 -14.66 -8.57
N SER A 38 -5.74 -13.33 -8.71
CA SER A 38 -4.66 -12.49 -8.14
C SER A 38 -4.52 -12.59 -6.62
N ALA A 39 -5.61 -12.89 -5.90
CA ALA A 39 -5.61 -13.01 -4.44
C ALA A 39 -4.72 -14.16 -3.93
N ALA A 40 -4.61 -15.27 -4.67
CA ALA A 40 -3.76 -16.40 -4.29
C ALA A 40 -2.28 -16.03 -4.33
N LEU A 41 -1.86 -15.30 -5.38
CA LEU A 41 -0.50 -14.79 -5.52
C LEU A 41 -0.17 -13.77 -4.42
N ASN A 42 -1.07 -12.80 -4.20
CA ASN A 42 -0.89 -11.76 -3.19
C ASN A 42 -0.85 -12.33 -1.76
N ARG A 43 -1.45 -13.49 -1.50
CA ARG A 43 -1.36 -14.17 -0.20
C ARG A 43 0.07 -14.62 0.12
N VAL A 44 0.85 -14.98 -0.89
CA VAL A 44 2.23 -15.45 -0.73
C VAL A 44 3.20 -14.27 -0.76
N LEU A 45 3.10 -13.42 -1.78
CA LEU A 45 4.04 -12.32 -1.99
C LEU A 45 3.76 -11.09 -1.12
N GLY A 46 2.50 -10.90 -0.70
CA GLY A 46 2.08 -9.78 0.14
C GLY A 46 2.86 -9.72 1.47
N PRO A 47 2.92 -10.80 2.26
CA PRO A 47 3.74 -10.84 3.46
C PRO A 47 5.23 -10.57 3.20
N ILE A 48 5.80 -11.11 2.11
CA ILE A 48 7.21 -10.89 1.76
C ILE A 48 7.47 -9.39 1.51
N SER A 49 6.64 -8.76 0.69
CA SER A 49 6.72 -7.32 0.43
C SER A 49 6.54 -6.50 1.71
N ALA A 50 5.55 -6.86 2.54
CA ALA A 50 5.26 -6.18 3.79
C ALA A 50 6.48 -6.21 4.73
N LEU A 51 7.12 -7.37 4.90
CA LEU A 51 8.32 -7.53 5.73
C LEU A 51 9.54 -6.80 5.14
N ALA A 52 9.70 -6.84 3.81
CA ALA A 52 10.76 -6.13 3.11
C ALA A 52 10.61 -4.60 3.19
N ILE A 53 9.40 -4.08 3.42
CA ILE A 53 9.19 -2.66 3.73
C ILE A 53 9.47 -2.41 5.22
N LEU A 54 8.82 -3.16 6.11
CA LEU A 54 8.81 -2.84 7.55
C LEU A 54 10.20 -2.95 8.19
N PHE A 55 10.87 -4.10 8.09
CA PHE A 55 12.11 -4.32 8.84
C PHE A 55 13.22 -3.36 8.40
N PRO A 56 13.49 -3.19 7.10
CA PRO A 56 14.37 -2.14 6.63
C PRO A 56 13.96 -0.73 7.06
N GLY A 57 12.66 -0.41 6.98
CA GLY A 57 12.15 0.91 7.39
C GLY A 57 12.43 1.21 8.86
N LEU A 58 12.23 0.23 9.75
CA LEU A 58 12.53 0.37 11.18
C LEU A 58 14.03 0.55 11.45
N TYR A 59 14.89 -0.14 10.69
CA TYR A 59 16.34 0.09 10.76
C TYR A 59 16.70 1.52 10.32
N LEU A 60 16.20 1.98 9.17
CA LEU A 60 16.48 3.32 8.63
C LEU A 60 15.98 4.42 9.58
N MET A 61 14.80 4.22 10.18
CA MET A 61 14.27 5.06 11.23
C MET A 61 15.26 5.17 12.39
N LYS A 62 15.73 4.03 12.92
CA LYS A 62 16.68 4.01 14.04
C LYS A 62 18.03 4.63 13.66
N ALA A 63 18.51 4.40 12.45
CA ALA A 63 19.85 4.78 12.02
C ALA A 63 20.00 6.27 11.69
N GLN A 64 18.96 6.93 11.16
CA GLN A 64 19.08 8.30 10.67
C GLN A 64 17.90 9.21 11.03
N TRP A 65 16.67 8.72 10.94
CA TRP A 65 15.49 9.62 10.87
C TRP A 65 14.78 9.85 12.20
N GLY A 66 14.82 8.88 13.12
CA GLY A 66 14.05 8.91 14.37
C GLY A 66 12.53 8.88 14.16
N TRP A 67 11.79 9.08 15.25
CA TRP A 67 10.32 9.11 15.27
C TRP A 67 9.77 10.45 14.78
N THR A 68 9.81 10.65 13.46
CA THR A 68 9.25 11.83 12.80
C THR A 68 7.79 11.59 12.39
N GLY A 69 7.05 12.68 12.15
CA GLY A 69 5.63 12.61 11.82
C GLY A 69 5.31 11.73 10.61
N TRP A 70 6.06 11.89 9.52
CA TRP A 70 5.90 11.08 8.30
C TRP A 70 6.25 9.59 8.51
N VAL A 71 7.20 9.26 9.39
CA VAL A 71 7.51 7.86 9.75
C VAL A 71 6.33 7.23 10.46
N VAL A 72 5.77 7.90 11.47
CA VAL A 72 4.62 7.40 12.24
C VAL A 72 3.42 7.16 11.32
N VAL A 73 3.10 8.13 10.46
CA VAL A 73 2.00 8.02 9.50
C VAL A 73 2.27 6.91 8.48
N GLY A 74 3.49 6.82 7.95
CA GLY A 74 3.89 5.79 7.00
C GLY A 74 3.75 4.37 7.57
N ILE A 75 4.19 4.14 8.82
CA ILE A 75 4.04 2.84 9.51
C ILE A 75 2.56 2.51 9.71
N ALA A 76 1.75 3.47 10.19
CA ALA A 76 0.33 3.27 10.40
C ALA A 76 -0.41 2.95 9.09
N ALA A 77 -0.15 3.71 8.02
CA ALA A 77 -0.73 3.50 6.70
C ALA A 77 -0.30 2.17 6.10
N TRP A 78 0.98 1.80 6.18
CA TRP A 78 1.48 0.50 5.75
C TRP A 78 0.75 -0.65 6.46
N PHE A 79 0.56 -0.54 7.78
CA PHE A 79 -0.14 -1.55 8.56
C PHE A 79 -1.61 -1.69 8.11
N LEU A 80 -2.29 -0.56 7.91
CA LEU A 80 -3.66 -0.54 7.39
C LEU A 80 -3.75 -1.18 6.00
N ILE A 81 -2.83 -0.85 5.08
CA ILE A 81 -2.78 -1.45 3.73
C ILE A 81 -2.63 -2.97 3.85
N ALA A 82 -1.72 -3.45 4.69
CA ALA A 82 -1.46 -4.87 4.88
C ALA A 82 -2.69 -5.61 5.44
N VAL A 83 -3.30 -5.08 6.51
CA VAL A 83 -4.47 -5.70 7.17
C VAL A 83 -5.69 -5.69 6.25
N ILE A 84 -5.99 -4.55 5.63
CA ILE A 84 -7.13 -4.43 4.70
C ILE A 84 -6.91 -5.32 3.48
N GLY A 85 -5.69 -5.38 2.96
CA GLY A 85 -5.33 -6.24 1.83
C GLY A 85 -5.50 -7.72 2.15
N ALA A 86 -4.99 -8.17 3.31
CA ALA A 86 -5.15 -9.54 3.77
C ALA A 86 -6.63 -9.90 3.98
N GLY A 87 -7.39 -9.05 4.67
CA GLY A 87 -8.82 -9.25 4.91
C GLY A 87 -9.63 -9.32 3.61
N THR A 88 -9.36 -8.40 2.69
CA THR A 88 -10.02 -8.37 1.36
C THR A 88 -9.68 -9.61 0.55
N GLY A 89 -8.40 -9.97 0.46
CA GLY A 89 -7.94 -11.15 -0.28
C GLY A 89 -8.54 -12.44 0.26
N ILE A 90 -8.54 -12.64 1.58
CA ILE A 90 -9.18 -13.80 2.23
C ILE A 90 -10.69 -13.82 1.95
N GLY A 91 -11.35 -12.67 2.02
CA GLY A 91 -12.78 -12.56 1.74
C GLY A 91 -13.12 -12.90 0.29
N VAL A 92 -12.32 -12.45 -0.68
CA VAL A 92 -12.49 -12.79 -2.10
C VAL A 92 -12.30 -14.29 -2.33
N MET A 93 -11.22 -14.88 -1.81
CA MET A 93 -10.97 -16.33 -1.94
C MET A 93 -12.07 -17.19 -1.30
N ARG A 94 -12.74 -16.69 -0.26
CA ARG A 94 -13.86 -17.36 0.40
C ARG A 94 -15.23 -17.03 -0.20
N GLY A 95 -15.29 -16.24 -1.28
CA GLY A 95 -16.56 -15.81 -1.89
C GLY A 95 -17.43 -14.91 -1.00
N ARG A 96 -16.84 -14.28 0.04
CA ARG A 96 -17.55 -13.43 1.01
C ARG A 96 -17.58 -11.95 0.64
N ILE A 97 -16.69 -11.53 -0.27
CA ILE A 97 -16.55 -10.15 -0.71
C ILE A 97 -16.87 -10.09 -2.20
N THR A 98 -17.78 -9.20 -2.57
CA THR A 98 -18.14 -8.97 -3.96
C THR A 98 -16.99 -8.29 -4.72
N ARG A 99 -16.96 -8.46 -6.03
CA ARG A 99 -15.96 -7.81 -6.90
C ARG A 99 -15.96 -6.28 -6.72
N GLN A 100 -17.13 -5.68 -6.53
CA GLN A 100 -17.30 -4.25 -6.32
C GLN A 100 -16.71 -3.79 -4.98
N ALA A 101 -16.91 -4.56 -3.91
CA ALA A 101 -16.31 -4.28 -2.61
C ALA A 101 -14.79 -4.47 -2.64
N ALA A 102 -14.30 -5.50 -3.34
CA ALA A 102 -12.87 -5.72 -3.55
C ALA A 102 -12.22 -4.56 -4.33
N THR A 103 -12.85 -4.08 -5.41
CA THR A 103 -12.38 -2.91 -6.17
C THR A 103 -12.36 -1.64 -5.32
N ALA A 104 -13.36 -1.43 -4.45
CA ALA A 104 -13.37 -0.30 -3.52
C ALA A 104 -12.19 -0.34 -2.54
N SER A 105 -11.98 -1.50 -1.90
CA SER A 105 -10.83 -1.74 -1.02
C SER A 105 -9.50 -1.53 -1.72
N TRP A 106 -9.38 -2.03 -2.95
CA TRP A 106 -8.20 -1.83 -3.79
C TRP A 106 -7.93 -0.35 -4.08
N LEU A 107 -8.93 0.42 -4.52
CA LEU A 107 -8.80 1.86 -4.80
C LEU A 107 -8.36 2.66 -3.57
N ILE A 108 -8.95 2.36 -2.40
CA ILE A 108 -8.58 3.01 -1.14
C ILE A 108 -7.12 2.69 -0.77
N ARG A 109 -6.69 1.43 -0.90
CA ARG A 109 -5.30 1.04 -0.61
C ARG A 109 -4.31 1.66 -1.59
N VAL A 110 -4.65 1.77 -2.87
CA VAL A 110 -3.82 2.47 -3.87
C VAL A 110 -3.69 3.95 -3.49
N GLY A 111 -4.79 4.62 -3.18
CA GLY A 111 -4.77 6.01 -2.73
C GLY A 111 -3.92 6.23 -1.47
N MET A 112 -4.06 5.34 -0.49
CA MET A 112 -3.26 5.35 0.74
C MET A 112 -1.76 5.15 0.43
N ALA A 113 -1.42 4.19 -0.43
CA ALA A 113 -0.04 3.92 -0.84
C ALA A 113 0.59 5.12 -1.56
N LEU A 114 -0.17 5.84 -2.40
CA LEU A 114 0.30 7.06 -3.04
C LEU A 114 0.56 8.19 -2.03
N GLY A 115 -0.30 8.34 -1.02
CA GLY A 115 -0.05 9.26 0.10
C GLY A 115 1.25 8.94 0.84
N VAL A 116 1.53 7.65 1.08
CA VAL A 116 2.79 7.20 1.70
C VAL A 116 4.00 7.49 0.81
N VAL A 117 3.89 7.35 -0.52
CA VAL A 117 4.96 7.71 -1.44
C VAL A 117 5.26 9.22 -1.35
N PHE A 118 4.24 10.07 -1.25
CA PHE A 118 4.44 11.49 -1.01
C PHE A 118 5.19 11.74 0.30
N ASP A 119 4.78 11.09 1.39
CA ASP A 119 5.44 11.19 2.70
C ASP A 119 6.92 10.79 2.67
N MET A 120 7.23 9.69 1.99
CA MET A 120 8.62 9.20 1.86
C MET A 120 9.49 10.12 0.99
N THR A 121 8.86 10.90 0.12
CA THR A 121 9.54 11.81 -0.81
C THR A 121 9.78 13.18 -0.18
N VAL A 122 8.72 13.78 0.37
CA VAL A 122 8.73 15.16 0.89
C VAL A 122 9.12 15.21 2.37
N LYS A 123 8.91 14.11 3.11
CA LYS A 123 9.21 13.95 4.53
C LYS A 123 8.62 15.07 5.41
N PRO A 124 7.32 15.36 5.29
CA PRO A 124 6.74 16.54 5.90
C PRO A 124 6.42 16.32 7.39
N SER A 125 5.80 17.32 8.02
CA SER A 125 5.32 17.22 9.39
C SER A 125 4.13 16.27 9.52
N LEU A 126 3.83 15.85 10.76
CA LEU A 126 2.73 14.91 11.06
C LEU A 126 1.40 15.31 10.41
N LEU A 127 1.02 16.58 10.51
CA LEU A 127 -0.26 17.07 10.00
C LEU A 127 -0.34 16.97 8.47
N VAL A 128 0.74 17.33 7.78
CA VAL A 128 0.80 17.29 6.32
C VAL A 128 0.81 15.83 5.84
N SER A 129 1.53 14.95 6.53
CA SER A 129 1.52 13.52 6.21
C SER A 129 0.16 12.88 6.38
N LEU A 130 -0.49 13.15 7.51
CA LEU A 130 -1.85 12.69 7.74
C LEU A 130 -2.81 13.22 6.67
N GLY A 131 -2.68 14.50 6.32
CA GLY A 131 -3.45 15.13 5.25
C GLY A 131 -3.24 14.45 3.90
N ALA A 132 -2.00 14.13 3.52
CA ALA A 132 -1.67 13.46 2.27
C ALA A 132 -2.28 12.05 2.19
N VAL A 133 -2.16 11.26 3.25
CA VAL A 133 -2.74 9.91 3.31
C VAL A 133 -4.27 9.96 3.31
N VAL A 134 -4.89 10.85 4.09
CA VAL A 134 -6.35 11.03 4.11
C VAL A 134 -6.88 11.50 2.75
N ALA A 135 -6.18 12.43 2.08
CA ALA A 135 -6.54 12.86 0.74
C ALA A 135 -6.47 11.68 -0.25
N GLY A 136 -5.43 10.85 -0.20
CA GLY A 136 -5.33 9.65 -1.00
C GLY A 136 -6.49 8.67 -0.77
N ILE A 137 -6.85 8.41 0.49
CA ILE A 137 -8.01 7.59 0.86
C ILE A 137 -9.32 8.18 0.30
N ALA A 138 -9.52 9.49 0.48
CA ALA A 138 -10.71 10.19 0.02
C ALA A 138 -10.87 10.11 -1.50
N ILE A 139 -9.77 10.30 -2.25
CA ILE A 139 -9.75 10.15 -3.71
C ILE A 139 -10.09 8.72 -4.11
N GLY A 140 -9.45 7.71 -3.50
CA GLY A 140 -9.74 6.29 -3.78
C GLY A 140 -11.20 5.93 -3.50
N GLY A 141 -11.76 6.44 -2.39
CA GLY A 141 -13.16 6.28 -2.03
C GLY A 141 -14.11 6.95 -3.04
N ALA A 142 -13.82 8.21 -3.42
CA ALA A 142 -14.63 8.95 -4.38
C ALA A 142 -14.67 8.27 -5.75
N VAL A 143 -13.53 7.80 -6.27
CA VAL A 143 -13.44 7.04 -7.52
C VAL A 143 -14.27 5.75 -7.43
N SER A 144 -14.25 5.07 -6.28
CA SER A 144 -15.06 3.86 -6.08
C SER A 144 -16.56 4.14 -6.14
N VAL A 145 -17.02 5.24 -5.53
CA VAL A 145 -18.43 5.64 -5.55
C VAL A 145 -18.87 6.08 -6.95
N ALA A 146 -18.04 6.85 -7.65
CA ALA A 146 -18.32 7.28 -9.02
C ALA A 146 -18.51 6.08 -9.97
N GLY A 147 -17.63 5.07 -9.87
CA GLY A 147 -17.74 3.84 -10.66
C GLY A 147 -19.02 3.05 -10.40
N ARG A 148 -19.58 3.11 -9.18
CA ARG A 148 -20.88 2.46 -8.87
C ARG A 148 -22.07 3.17 -9.50
N ARG A 149 -22.04 4.51 -9.54
CA ARG A 149 -23.14 5.33 -10.08
C ARG A 149 -23.27 5.16 -11.59
N GLY A 150 -22.15 5.04 -12.32
CA GLY A 150 -22.17 4.84 -13.77
C GLY A 150 -22.83 3.53 -14.22
N VAL A 151 -22.77 2.48 -13.40
CA VAL A 151 -23.42 1.18 -13.70
C VAL A 151 -24.94 1.22 -13.50
N LEU A 152 -25.44 2.11 -12.63
CA LEU A 152 -26.89 2.24 -12.37
C LEU A 152 -27.60 3.15 -13.37
N SER A 153 -26.85 3.95 -14.13
CA SER A 153 -27.38 4.88 -15.14
C SER A 153 -27.38 4.32 -16.57
N THR A 154 -26.94 3.08 -16.77
CA THR A 154 -26.91 2.34 -18.05
C THR A 154 -27.86 1.17 -17.98
#